data_AF-A0A366MP24-F1
#
_entry.id   AF-A0A366MP24-F1
#
_cell.length_a   1.000
_cell.length_b   1.000
_cell.length_c   1.000
_cell.angle_alpha   90.00
_cell.angle_beta   90.00
_cell.angle_gamma   90.00
#
_symmetry.space_group_name_H-M   'P 1'
#
loop_
_entity.id
_entity.type
_entity.pdbx_description
1 polymer ?
#
loop_
_entity_poly.entity_id
_entity_poly.type
_entity_poly.pdbx_seq_one_letter_code
_entity_poly.pdbx_strand_id
1 'polypeptide(L)'
;MKNNKMKISDYFNNTLLFINIVLWIFIIYVIFVSLIIGNILDKDYKTLIILLISLGIIIIIFGYWFYAKINAFRKSSESVGESVELLVKKRTSKDKLKIVEKLALYLYEDKYSIKIGNRIGIALIFIGGIIYIVKYIL
;
A
#
# COMPACT_ATOMS: atom_id res chain seq x y z
N MET A 1 16.79 -10.14 32.50
CA MET A 1 16.29 -9.22 31.46
C MET A 1 17.36 -9.05 30.39
N LYS A 2 17.18 -9.67 29.21
CA LYS A 2 18.09 -9.44 28.08
C LYS A 2 17.74 -8.06 27.51
N ASN A 3 18.69 -7.12 27.57
CA ASN A 3 18.56 -5.83 26.89
C ASN A 3 18.53 -6.08 25.38
N ASN A 4 17.32 -6.21 24.80
CA ASN A 4 17.13 -6.17 23.35
C ASN A 4 17.39 -4.74 22.87
N LYS A 5 18.66 -4.34 22.79
CA LYS A 5 19.06 -3.16 22.03
C LYS A 5 18.76 -3.46 20.56
N MET A 6 17.78 -2.76 19.99
CA MET A 6 17.53 -2.79 18.54
C MET A 6 18.84 -2.57 17.80
N LYS A 7 19.14 -3.42 16.82
CA LYS A 7 20.36 -3.27 16.03
C LYS A 7 20.22 -2.04 15.15
N ILE A 8 21.32 -1.31 14.94
CA ILE A 8 21.37 -0.14 14.05
C ILE A 8 20.86 -0.49 12.64
N SER A 9 21.06 -1.74 12.20
CA SER A 9 20.51 -2.29 10.96
C SER A 9 18.98 -2.22 10.88
N ASP A 10 18.29 -2.42 12.00
CA ASP A 10 16.82 -2.40 12.07
C ASP A 10 16.29 -0.97 11.95
N TYR A 11 17.02 -0.01 12.51
CA TYR A 11 16.75 1.43 12.38
C TYR A 11 16.92 1.90 10.93
N PHE A 12 18.02 1.47 10.29
CA PHE A 12 18.31 1.81 8.91
C PHE A 12 17.27 1.22 7.96
N ASN A 13 16.88 -0.05 8.15
CA ASN A 13 15.85 -0.71 7.35
C ASN A 13 14.47 -0.07 7.54
N ASN A 14 14.07 0.30 8.76
CA ASN A 14 12.80 1.00 9.00
C ASN A 14 12.77 2.39 8.36
N THR A 15 13.87 3.13 8.45
CA THR A 15 13.99 4.46 7.84
C THR A 15 13.94 4.37 6.32
N LEU A 16 14.66 3.41 5.74
CA LEU A 16 14.65 3.15 4.30
C LEU A 16 13.25 2.74 3.82
N LEU A 17 12.54 1.92 4.58
CA LEU A 17 11.17 1.51 4.26
C LEU A 17 10.21 2.71 4.31
N PHE A 18 10.33 3.58 5.31
CA PHE A 18 9.54 4.80 5.42
C PHE A 18 9.81 5.77 4.27
N ILE A 19 11.08 6.06 3.96
CA ILE A 19 11.47 6.90 2.82
C ILE A 19 10.90 6.35 1.52
N ASN A 20 10.98 5.03 1.32
CA ASN A 20 10.47 4.38 0.12
C ASN A 20 8.94 4.56 0.01
N ILE A 21 8.19 4.40 1.10
CA ILE A 21 6.73 4.66 1.11
C ILE A 21 6.43 6.10 0.70
N VAL A 22 7.12 7.08 1.29
CA VAL A 22 6.91 8.51 0.99
C VAL A 22 7.20 8.80 -0.49
N LEU A 23 8.28 8.25 -1.03
CA LEU A 23 8.64 8.37 -2.44
C LEU A 23 7.57 7.78 -3.37
N TRP A 24 7.04 6.60 -3.04
CA TRP A 24 5.95 5.98 -3.82
C TRP A 24 4.67 6.82 -3.78
N ILE A 25 4.30 7.36 -2.62
CA ILE A 25 3.13 8.25 -2.50
C ILE A 25 3.32 9.50 -3.36
N PHE A 26 4.51 10.10 -3.32
CA PHE A 26 4.83 11.28 -4.12
C PHE A 26 4.77 10.99 -5.62
N ILE A 27 5.37 9.87 -6.08
CA ILE A 27 5.34 9.45 -7.48
C ILE A 27 3.89 9.22 -7.94
N ILE A 28 3.09 8.51 -7.13
CA ILE A 28 1.67 8.28 -7.43
C ILE A 28 0.93 9.61 -7.53
N TYR A 29 1.15 10.54 -6.59
CA TYR A 29 0.51 11.85 -6.61
C TYR A 29 0.86 12.66 -7.87
N VAL A 30 2.15 12.74 -8.23
CA VAL A 30 2.61 13.47 -9.41
C VAL A 30 2.07 12.84 -10.70
N ILE A 31 2.08 11.51 -10.80
CA ILE A 31 1.47 10.79 -11.94
C ILE A 31 -0.02 11.10 -12.01
N PHE A 32 -0.72 11.05 -10.88
CA PHE A 32 -2.17 11.28 -10.82
C PHE A 32 -2.52 12.71 -11.23
N VAL A 33 -1.87 13.72 -10.65
CA VAL A 33 -2.18 15.12 -10.91
C VAL A 33 -1.75 15.53 -12.31
N SER A 34 -0.54 15.19 -12.74
CA SER A 34 -0.02 15.68 -14.03
C SER A 34 -0.58 14.92 -15.22
N LEU A 35 -0.65 13.59 -15.15
CA LEU A 35 -1.01 12.78 -16.31
C LEU A 35 -2.53 12.62 -16.46
N ILE A 36 -3.28 12.40 -15.38
CA ILE A 36 -4.74 12.21 -15.50
C ILE A 36 -5.41 13.53 -15.86
N ILE A 37 -5.09 14.62 -15.16
CA ILE A 37 -5.69 15.93 -15.41
C ILE A 37 -5.29 16.46 -16.79
N GLY A 38 -4.01 16.33 -17.17
CA GLY A 38 -3.52 16.75 -18.49
C GLY A 38 -4.27 16.06 -19.63
N ASN A 39 -4.38 14.73 -19.61
CA ASN A 39 -5.09 13.99 -20.66
C ASN A 39 -6.61 14.30 -20.70
N ILE A 40 -7.22 14.66 -19.56
CA ILE A 40 -8.62 15.11 -19.54
C ILE A 40 -8.76 16.47 -20.24
N LEU A 41 -7.86 17.42 -19.97
CA LEU A 41 -7.86 18.76 -20.57
C LEU A 41 -7.61 18.69 -22.08
N ASP A 42 -6.65 17.86 -22.50
CA ASP A 42 -6.28 17.66 -23.90
C ASP A 42 -7.28 16.77 -24.66
N LYS A 43 -8.30 16.24 -23.97
CA LYS A 43 -9.30 15.29 -24.50
C LYS A 43 -8.68 14.03 -25.12
N ASP A 44 -7.46 13.66 -24.72
CA ASP A 44 -6.83 12.41 -25.12
C ASP A 44 -7.34 11.25 -24.25
N TYR A 45 -8.57 10.84 -24.54
CA TYR A 45 -9.23 9.75 -23.82
C TYR A 45 -8.56 8.39 -24.06
N LYS A 46 -7.88 8.19 -25.19
CA LYS A 46 -7.20 6.92 -25.49
C LYS A 46 -6.03 6.71 -24.54
N THR A 47 -5.17 7.72 -24.41
CA THR A 47 -4.03 7.67 -23.50
C THR A 47 -4.48 7.65 -22.05
N LEU A 48 -5.55 8.40 -21.70
CA LEU A 48 -6.15 8.38 -20.37
C LEU A 48 -6.62 6.99 -19.93
N ILE A 49 -7.33 6.26 -20.81
CA ILE A 49 -7.83 4.91 -20.52
C ILE A 49 -6.67 3.96 -20.24
N ILE A 50 -5.64 3.98 -21.10
CA ILE A 50 -4.45 3.14 -20.94
C ILE A 50 -3.78 3.45 -19.60
N LEU A 51 -3.58 4.74 -19.30
CA LEU A 51 -2.98 5.18 -18.03
C LEU A 51 -3.77 4.69 -16.82
N LEU A 52 -5.09 4.84 -16.81
CA LEU A 52 -5.93 4.42 -15.68
C LEU A 52 -5.86 2.91 -15.44
N ILE A 53 -5.95 2.11 -16.51
CA ILE A 53 -5.88 0.64 -16.42
C ILE A 53 -4.49 0.20 -15.96
N SER A 54 -3.44 0.71 -16.60
CA SER A 54 -2.04 0.38 -16.25
C SER A 54 -1.71 0.78 -14.82
N LEU A 55 -2.12 1.99 -14.39
CA LEU A 55 -1.90 2.45 -13.03
C LEU A 55 -2.67 1.61 -12.01
N GLY A 56 -3.91 1.22 -12.34
CA GLY A 56 -4.71 0.33 -11.49
C GLY A 56 -4.04 -1.03 -11.27
N ILE A 57 -3.51 -1.64 -12.33
CA ILE A 57 -2.75 -2.89 -12.26
C ILE A 57 -1.47 -2.73 -11.41
N ILE A 58 -0.71 -1.65 -11.64
CA ILE A 58 0.52 -1.37 -10.89
C ILE A 58 0.22 -1.22 -9.39
N ILE A 59 -0.85 -0.52 -9.02
CA ILE A 59 -1.26 -0.33 -7.62
C ILE A 59 -1.65 -1.66 -6.96
N ILE A 60 -2.34 -2.55 -7.68
CA ILE A 60 -2.65 -3.90 -7.21
C ILE A 60 -1.34 -4.65 -6.92
N ILE A 61 -0.46 -4.74 -7.90
CA ILE A 61 0.83 -5.45 -7.78
C ILE A 61 1.65 -4.88 -6.62
N PHE A 62 1.71 -3.55 -6.50
CA PHE A 62 2.41 -2.88 -5.41
C PHE A 62 1.85 -3.24 -4.03
N GLY A 63 0.52 -3.32 -3.88
CA GLY A 63 -0.13 -3.74 -2.64
C GLY A 63 0.30 -5.14 -2.17
N TYR A 64 0.46 -6.08 -3.12
CA TYR A 64 0.98 -7.43 -2.87
C TYR A 64 2.48 -7.43 -2.56
N TRP A 65 3.27 -6.73 -3.36
CA TRP A 65 4.72 -6.64 -3.16
C TRP A 65 5.06 -6.02 -1.79
N PHE A 66 4.37 -4.95 -1.42
CA PHE A 66 4.56 -4.28 -0.14
C PHE A 66 4.19 -5.18 1.05
N TYR A 67 3.07 -5.92 0.95
CA TYR A 67 2.72 -6.92 1.96
C TYR A 67 3.80 -8.00 2.11
N ALA A 68 4.29 -8.53 0.99
CA ALA A 68 5.34 -9.55 0.99
C ALA A 68 6.61 -9.03 1.67
N LYS A 69 7.02 -7.79 1.37
CA LYS A 69 8.20 -7.14 1.97
C LYS A 69 8.05 -6.94 3.48
N ILE A 70 6.90 -6.45 3.93
CA ILE A 70 6.61 -6.28 5.37
C ILE A 70 6.60 -7.62 6.10
N ASN A 71 5.99 -8.64 5.51
CA ASN A 71 5.90 -9.95 6.14
C ASN A 71 7.29 -10.63 6.19
N ALA A 72 8.12 -10.45 5.16
CA ALA A 72 9.52 -10.88 5.18
C ALA A 72 10.30 -10.19 6.29
N PHE A 73 10.16 -8.87 6.44
CA PHE A 73 10.79 -8.10 7.51
C PHE A 73 10.36 -8.59 8.90
N ARG A 74 9.04 -8.78 9.11
CA ARG A 74 8.49 -9.33 10.36
C ARG A 74 9.09 -10.69 10.70
N LYS A 75 9.23 -11.59 9.71
CA LYS A 75 9.82 -12.91 9.93
C LYS A 75 11.31 -12.85 10.24
N SER A 76 12.04 -11.90 9.64
CA SER A 76 13.48 -11.73 9.87
C SER A 76 13.83 -11.04 11.18
N SER A 77 12.89 -10.29 11.78
CA SER A 77 13.10 -9.53 13.01
C SER A 77 12.32 -10.16 14.15
N GLU A 78 13.04 -10.88 15.02
CA GLU A 78 12.49 -11.60 16.17
C GLU A 78 11.69 -10.66 17.11
N SER A 79 12.21 -9.46 17.36
CA SER A 79 11.54 -8.45 18.20
C SER A 79 10.22 -7.94 17.61
N VAL A 80 10.15 -7.76 16.29
CA VAL A 80 8.93 -7.31 15.59
C VAL A 80 7.92 -8.46 15.51
N GLY A 81 8.39 -9.68 15.25
CA GLY A 81 7.56 -10.90 15.25
C GLY A 81 6.87 -11.11 16.59
N GLU A 82 7.63 -11.12 17.69
CA GLU A 82 7.10 -11.27 19.06
C GLU A 82 6.12 -10.15 19.41
N SER A 83 6.44 -8.90 19.07
CA SER A 83 5.58 -7.76 19.33
C SER A 83 4.23 -7.89 18.63
N VAL A 84 4.22 -8.32 17.36
CA VAL A 84 2.98 -8.52 16.60
C VAL A 84 2.19 -9.70 17.17
N GLU A 85 2.83 -10.80 17.58
CA GLU A 85 2.15 -11.95 18.17
C GLU A 85 1.46 -11.60 19.50
N LEU A 86 2.10 -10.77 20.34
CA LEU A 86 1.49 -10.22 21.55
C LEU A 86 0.26 -9.35 21.25
N LEU A 87 0.32 -8.55 20.18
CA LEU A 87 -0.82 -7.73 19.74
C LEU A 87 -1.98 -8.60 19.23
N VAL A 88 -1.69 -9.69 18.52
CA VAL A 88 -2.70 -10.67 18.09
C VAL A 88 -3.35 -11.33 19.31
N LYS A 89 -2.57 -11.74 20.31
CA LYS A 89 -3.10 -12.30 21.56
C LYS A 89 -4.02 -11.31 22.29
N LYS A 90 -3.60 -10.05 22.43
CA LYS A 90 -4.46 -8.98 22.99
C LYS A 90 -5.77 -8.80 22.21
N ARG A 91 -5.70 -8.82 20.86
CA ARG A 91 -6.89 -8.72 19.99
C ARG A 91 -7.86 -9.88 20.25
N THR A 92 -7.35 -11.11 20.35
CA THR A 92 -8.16 -12.33 20.60
C THR A 92 -8.78 -12.31 22.00
N SER A 93 -8.06 -11.82 23.01
CA SER A 93 -8.57 -11.64 24.38
C SER A 93 -9.57 -10.48 24.53
N LYS A 94 -9.89 -9.77 23.43
CA LYS A 94 -10.75 -8.57 23.41
C LYS A 94 -10.23 -7.43 24.29
N ASP A 95 -8.92 -7.40 24.54
CA ASP A 95 -8.29 -6.30 25.27
C ASP A 95 -8.35 -5.02 24.45
N LYS A 96 -8.43 -3.87 25.15
CA LYS A 96 -8.52 -2.56 24.51
C LYS A 96 -7.17 -2.21 23.85
N LEU A 97 -7.14 -2.24 22.52
CA LEU A 97 -5.98 -1.84 21.72
C LEU A 97 -5.93 -0.32 21.50
N LYS A 98 -4.76 0.27 21.67
CA LYS A 98 -4.48 1.66 21.28
C LYS A 98 -4.48 1.80 19.76
N ILE A 99 -4.65 3.04 19.26
CA ILE A 99 -4.68 3.33 17.82
C ILE A 99 -3.39 2.87 17.12
N VAL A 100 -2.23 3.11 17.74
CA VAL A 100 -0.92 2.70 17.21
C VAL A 100 -0.81 1.17 17.10
N GLU A 101 -1.32 0.43 18.09
CA GLU A 101 -1.33 -1.03 18.08
C GLU A 101 -2.27 -1.59 16.99
N LYS A 102 -3.42 -0.93 16.76
CA LYS A 102 -4.32 -1.27 15.65
C LYS A 102 -3.65 -1.05 14.28
N LEU A 103 -2.96 0.07 14.10
CA LEU A 103 -2.23 0.38 12.87
C LEU A 103 -1.13 -0.66 12.58
N ALA A 104 -0.41 -1.11 13.60
CA ALA A 104 0.58 -2.18 13.46
C ALA A 104 -0.08 -3.48 12.99
N LEU A 105 -1.22 -3.88 13.57
CA LEU A 105 -1.95 -5.07 13.10
C LEU A 105 -2.45 -4.93 11.66
N TYR A 106 -2.91 -3.74 11.25
CA TYR A 106 -3.26 -3.50 9.85
C TYR A 106 -2.08 -3.69 8.90
N LEU A 107 -0.92 -3.18 9.30
CA LEU A 107 0.30 -3.25 8.50
C LEU A 107 0.85 -4.67 8.37
N TYR A 108 0.89 -5.41 9.48
CA TYR A 108 1.60 -6.69 9.58
C TYR A 108 0.72 -7.94 9.48
N GLU A 109 -0.59 -7.85 9.76
CA GLU A 109 -1.48 -9.01 9.87
C GLU A 109 -2.66 -8.94 8.89
N ASP A 110 -3.39 -7.83 8.86
CA ASP A 110 -4.70 -7.75 8.20
C ASP A 110 -4.64 -7.64 6.66
N LYS A 111 -3.46 -7.84 6.06
CA LYS A 111 -3.21 -7.72 4.61
C LYS A 111 -3.71 -6.37 4.06
N TYR A 112 -3.61 -5.31 4.87
CA TYR A 112 -4.31 -4.05 4.59
C TYR A 112 -3.81 -3.38 3.31
N SER A 113 -2.51 -3.49 3.00
CA SER A 113 -1.95 -3.00 1.75
C SER A 113 -2.52 -3.67 0.51
N ILE A 114 -2.79 -4.99 0.57
CA ILE A 114 -3.45 -5.72 -0.51
C ILE A 114 -4.89 -5.25 -0.64
N LYS A 115 -5.62 -5.11 0.48
CA LYS A 115 -7.02 -4.66 0.47
C LYS A 115 -7.16 -3.25 -0.14
N ILE A 116 -6.31 -2.32 0.26
CA ILE A 116 -6.29 -0.96 -0.29
C ILE A 116 -5.86 -0.98 -1.75
N GLY A 117 -4.77 -1.65 -2.08
CA GLY A 117 -4.26 -1.76 -3.45
C GLY A 117 -5.31 -2.30 -4.40
N ASN A 118 -6.02 -3.36 -4.00
CA ASN A 118 -7.11 -3.95 -4.77
C ASN A 118 -8.28 -2.97 -4.94
N ARG A 119 -8.72 -2.30 -3.86
CA ARG A 119 -9.84 -1.34 -3.95
C ARG A 119 -9.53 -0.18 -4.89
N ILE A 120 -8.36 0.44 -4.73
CA ILE A 120 -7.95 1.58 -5.56
C ILE A 120 -7.72 1.12 -7.00
N GLY A 121 -6.98 0.02 -7.20
CA GLY A 121 -6.65 -0.45 -8.53
C GLY A 121 -7.87 -0.91 -9.33
N ILE A 122 -8.81 -1.62 -8.71
CA ILE A 122 -10.08 -1.99 -9.35
C ILE A 122 -10.89 -0.74 -9.69
N ALA A 123 -10.96 0.25 -8.79
CA ALA A 123 -11.67 1.49 -9.07
C ALA A 123 -11.09 2.22 -10.30
N LEU A 124 -9.77 2.29 -10.45
CA LEU A 124 -9.12 2.91 -11.60
C LEU A 124 -9.39 2.15 -12.90
N ILE A 125 -9.29 0.82 -12.87
CA ILE A 125 -9.61 -0.02 -14.03
C ILE A 125 -11.07 0.18 -14.44
N PHE A 126 -11.98 0.24 -13.47
CA PHE A 126 -13.40 0.44 -13.71
C PHE A 126 -13.71 1.81 -14.33
N ILE A 127 -13.09 2.88 -13.82
CA ILE A 127 -13.21 4.23 -14.39
C ILE A 127 -12.68 4.24 -15.83
N GLY A 128 -11.52 3.64 -16.08
CA GLY A 128 -10.97 3.51 -17.44
C GLY A 128 -11.93 2.77 -18.38
N GLY A 129 -12.52 1.67 -17.92
CA GLY A 129 -13.53 0.92 -18.67
C GLY A 129 -14.80 1.72 -18.98
N ILE A 130 -15.31 2.50 -18.02
CA ILE A 130 -16.47 3.38 -18.25
C ILE A 130 -16.15 4.43 -19.30
N ILE A 131 -14.99 5.10 -19.22
CA ILE A 131 -14.59 6.11 -20.19
C ILE A 131 -14.50 5.50 -21.60
N TYR A 132 -13.96 4.28 -21.71
CA TYR A 132 -13.90 3.56 -22.98
C TYR A 132 -15.29 3.31 -23.57
N ILE A 133 -16.22 2.77 -22.78
CA ILE A 133 -17.59 2.49 -23.22
C ILE A 133 -18.29 3.78 -23.68
N VAL A 134 -18.21 4.85 -22.87
CA VAL A 134 -18.89 6.12 -23.13
C VAL A 134 -18.33 6.87 -24.35
N LYS A 135 -17.05 6.69 -24.70
CA LYS A 135 -16.41 7.44 -25.79
C LYS A 135 -16.31 6.68 -27.10
N TYR A 136 -16.31 5.35 -27.08
CA TYR A 136 -16.02 4.54 -28.26
C TYR A 136 -17.15 3.56 -28.63
N ILE A 137 -18.14 3.35 -27.75
CA ILE A 137 -19.25 2.42 -28.01
C ILE A 137 -20.59 3.16 -28.10
N LEU A 138 -20.86 4.05 -27.14
CA LEU A 138 -22.02 4.96 -27.13
C LEU A 138 -21.76 6.20 -28.00
#